data_AF-A0A6B2LQE9-F1
#
_entry.id   AF-A0A6B2LQE9-F1
#
_cell.length_a   1.000
_cell.length_b   1.000
_cell.length_c   1.000
_cell.angle_alpha   90.00
_cell.angle_beta   90.00
_cell.angle_gamma   90.00
#
_symmetry.space_group_name_H-M   'P 1'
#
loop_
_entity.id
_entity.type
_entity.pdbx_description
1 polymer ?
#
loop_
_entity_poly.entity_id
_entity_poly.type
_entity_poly.pdbx_seq_one_letter_code
_entity_poly.pdbx_strand_id
1 'polypeptide(L)'
;MAAEEIDKDITRSFPHHPYFQSSSGLTKLRNVLLAYSWHNESVGYCQSMNIITALFLLYMGEVEAFYLLSCICENLMPNYYTRGMLGPMVDVHLFSDLISIVLPDVARHFKKLAVPVPA
;
A
#
# COMPACT_ATOMS: atom_id res chain seq x y z
N MET A 1 -5.61 12.89 11.40
CA MET A 1 -4.23 13.28 11.00
C MET A 1 -3.44 12.02 10.66
N ALA A 2 -2.38 12.09 9.83
CA ALA A 2 -1.62 10.90 9.39
C ALA A 2 -1.21 9.99 10.57
N ALA A 3 -0.80 10.57 11.71
CA ALA A 3 -0.47 9.81 12.91
C ALA A 3 -1.61 8.92 13.43
N GLU A 4 -2.85 9.41 13.43
CA GLU A 4 -4.01 8.64 13.91
C GLU A 4 -4.37 7.49 12.96
N GLU A 5 -4.17 7.68 11.66
CA GLU A 5 -4.39 6.64 10.65
C GLU A 5 -3.29 5.57 10.72
N ILE A 6 -2.04 5.99 10.90
CA ILE A 6 -0.91 5.09 11.14
C ILE A 6 -1.15 4.27 12.42
N ASP A 7 -1.54 4.90 13.53
CA ASP A 7 -1.74 4.20 14.81
C ASP A 7 -2.85 3.14 14.75
N LYS A 8 -3.87 3.33 13.89
CA LYS A 8 -4.89 2.31 13.61
C LYS A 8 -4.37 1.14 12.78
N ASP A 9 -3.35 1.38 11.96
CA ASP A 9 -2.86 0.44 10.95
C ASP A 9 -1.66 -0.40 11.40
N ILE A 10 -0.80 0.14 12.27
CA ILE A 10 0.43 -0.57 12.67
C ILE A 10 0.15 -1.89 13.39
N THR A 11 -0.89 -1.96 14.24
CA THR A 11 -1.20 -3.18 15.02
C THR A 11 -1.80 -4.30 14.17
N ARG A 12 -2.39 -3.95 13.01
CA ARG A 12 -2.93 -4.90 12.02
C ARG A 12 -1.94 -5.22 10.91
N SER A 13 -0.72 -4.70 10.96
CA SER A 13 0.35 -4.97 9.99
C SER A 13 1.16 -6.19 10.40
N PHE A 14 0.96 -7.33 9.73
CA PHE A 14 1.55 -8.62 10.09
C PHE A 14 1.35 -8.97 11.58
N PRO A 15 0.10 -9.01 12.08
CA PRO A 15 -0.20 -9.10 13.52
C PRO A 15 0.32 -10.39 14.20
N HIS A 16 0.61 -11.41 13.40
CA HIS A 16 1.11 -12.70 13.87
C HIS A 16 2.63 -12.86 13.72
N HIS A 17 3.32 -11.89 13.12
CA HIS A 17 4.77 -11.97 12.97
C HIS A 17 5.46 -11.52 14.26
N PRO A 18 6.38 -12.31 14.86
CA PRO A 18 6.97 -12.01 16.16
C PRO A 18 7.62 -10.62 16.26
N TYR A 19 8.24 -10.16 15.16
CA TYR A 19 8.84 -8.82 15.10
C TYR A 19 7.81 -7.70 15.36
N PHE A 20 6.60 -7.81 14.79
CA PHE A 20 5.54 -6.80 14.92
C PHE A 20 4.61 -7.01 16.13
N GLN A 21 4.85 -8.07 16.92
CA GLN A 21 4.28 -8.20 18.26
C GLN A 21 5.16 -7.51 19.33
N SER A 22 6.39 -7.14 18.97
CA SER A 22 7.27 -6.37 19.84
C SER A 22 7.00 -4.87 19.74
N SER A 23 7.17 -4.15 20.86
CA SER A 23 7.10 -2.69 20.86
C SER A 23 8.12 -2.07 19.92
N SER A 24 9.33 -2.63 19.84
CA SER A 24 10.39 -2.15 18.95
C SER A 24 9.98 -2.20 17.48
N GLY A 25 9.42 -3.32 17.01
CA GLY A 25 8.98 -3.46 15.60
C GLY A 25 7.85 -2.49 15.24
N LEU A 26 6.87 -2.34 16.13
CA LEU A 26 5.77 -1.38 15.94
C LEU A 26 6.24 0.07 15.96
N THR A 27 7.16 0.43 16.87
CA THR A 27 7.75 1.77 16.92
C THR A 27 8.52 2.08 15.65
N LYS A 28 9.34 1.15 15.15
CA LYS A 28 10.09 1.34 13.91
C LYS A 28 9.17 1.52 12.69
N LEU A 29 8.12 0.70 12.60
CA LEU A 29 7.11 0.86 11.56
C LEU A 29 6.46 2.24 11.61
N ARG A 30 6.04 2.67 12.82
CA ARG A 30 5.43 3.97 13.04
C ARG A 30 6.37 5.12 12.66
N ASN A 31 7.64 5.05 13.03
CA ASN A 31 8.64 6.07 12.74
C ASN A 31 8.82 6.27 11.23
N VAL A 32 8.99 5.19 10.47
CA VAL A 32 9.18 5.27 9.01
C VAL A 32 7.95 5.86 8.32
N LEU A 33 6.74 5.42 8.71
CA LEU A 33 5.49 5.92 8.14
C LEU A 33 5.25 7.40 8.47
N LEU A 34 5.55 7.82 9.70
CA LEU A 34 5.46 9.23 10.09
C LEU A 34 6.47 10.09 9.33
N ALA A 35 7.73 9.64 9.27
CA ALA A 35 8.78 10.32 8.54
C ALA A 35 8.39 10.52 7.07
N TYR A 36 7.84 9.49 6.41
CA TYR A 36 7.35 9.61 5.05
C TYR A 36 6.19 10.61 4.94
N SER A 37 5.23 10.55 5.86
CA SER A 37 4.07 11.46 5.84
C SER A 37 4.44 12.94 5.95
N TRP A 38 5.58 13.25 6.59
CA TRP A 38 6.14 14.60 6.67
C TRP A 38 7.07 14.92 5.51
N HIS A 39 7.78 13.93 4.99
CA HIS A 39 8.66 14.09 3.83
C HIS A 39 7.87 14.55 2.60
N ASN A 40 6.70 13.96 2.38
CA ASN A 40 5.82 14.27 1.26
C ASN A 40 4.40 14.51 1.74
N GLU A 41 4.13 15.69 2.28
CA GLU A 41 2.80 16.07 2.81
C GLU A 41 1.68 16.01 1.76
N SER A 42 2.02 16.13 0.47
CA SER A 42 1.02 16.04 -0.62
C SER A 42 0.42 14.64 -0.74
N VAL A 43 1.22 13.62 -0.47
CA VAL A 43 0.80 12.21 -0.37
C VAL A 43 0.33 11.91 1.05
N GLY A 44 1.12 12.31 2.05
CA GLY A 44 0.89 12.04 3.46
C GLY A 44 1.03 10.55 3.77
N TYR A 45 0.06 10.00 4.49
CA TYR A 45 -0.06 8.56 4.71
C TYR A 45 -1.23 8.01 3.89
N CYS A 46 -0.97 6.94 3.14
CA CYS A 46 -1.98 6.20 2.41
C CYS A 46 -2.03 4.76 2.95
N GLN A 47 -3.24 4.24 3.13
CA GLN A 47 -3.45 2.86 3.54
C GLN A 47 -2.71 1.91 2.58
N SER A 48 -2.11 0.85 3.13
CA SER A 48 -1.22 -0.12 2.47
C SER A 48 0.27 0.23 2.53
N MET A 49 0.64 1.50 2.79
CA MET A 49 2.05 1.85 3.09
C MET A 49 2.58 1.09 4.30
N ASN A 50 1.72 0.86 5.30
CA ASN A 50 2.03 0.08 6.50
C ASN A 50 2.46 -1.36 6.16
N ILE A 51 1.84 -2.00 5.17
CA ILE A 51 2.16 -3.38 4.80
C ILE A 51 3.51 -3.45 4.08
N ILE A 52 3.75 -2.60 3.09
CA ILE A 52 5.03 -2.60 2.37
C ILE A 52 6.20 -2.18 3.27
N THR A 53 5.99 -1.18 4.12
CA THR A 53 7.01 -0.73 5.08
C THR A 53 7.32 -1.81 6.11
N ALA A 54 6.30 -2.50 6.62
CA ALA A 54 6.49 -3.63 7.51
C ALA A 54 7.27 -4.76 6.83
N LEU A 55 6.99 -5.05 5.55
CA LEU A 55 7.78 -6.02 4.79
C LEU A 55 9.25 -5.60 4.68
N PHE A 56 9.55 -4.33 4.39
CA PHE A 56 10.94 -3.85 4.31
C PHE A 56 11.67 -4.00 5.65
N LEU A 57 11.02 -3.65 6.75
CA LEU A 57 11.61 -3.74 8.09
C LEU A 57 11.91 -5.17 8.55
N LEU A 58 11.45 -6.21 7.84
CA LEU A 58 11.89 -7.59 8.06
C LEU A 58 13.29 -7.86 7.49
N TYR A 59 13.76 -7.04 6.54
CA TYR A 59 15.01 -7.26 5.81
C TYR A 59 16.03 -6.13 5.94
N MET A 60 15.61 -4.92 6.39
CA MET A 60 16.49 -3.74 6.47
C MET A 60 16.13 -2.82 7.65
N GLY A 61 16.98 -1.80 7.87
CA GLY A 61 16.77 -0.78 8.91
C GLY A 61 15.73 0.27 8.52
N GLU A 62 15.44 1.18 9.47
CA GLU A 62 14.44 2.24 9.26
C GLU A 62 14.83 3.20 8.13
N VAL A 63 16.11 3.53 8.01
CA VAL A 63 16.61 4.47 7.01
C VAL A 63 16.46 3.89 5.60
N GLU A 64 16.89 2.64 5.42
CA GLU A 64 16.75 1.95 4.14
C GLU A 64 15.28 1.73 3.77
N ALA A 65 14.45 1.33 4.74
CA ALA A 65 13.01 1.17 4.54
C ALA A 65 12.33 2.49 4.14
N PHE A 66 12.74 3.61 4.73
CA PHE A 66 12.25 4.94 4.38
C PHE A 66 12.58 5.33 2.94
N TYR A 67 13.83 5.14 2.51
CA TYR A 67 14.22 5.46 1.13
C TYR A 67 13.54 4.55 0.12
N LEU A 68 13.36 3.27 0.45
CA LEU A 68 12.65 2.34 -0.43
C LEU A 68 11.16 2.67 -0.54
N LEU A 69 10.51 3.03 0.58
CA LEU A 69 9.13 3.52 0.57
C LEU A 69 9.00 4.77 -0.32
N SER A 70 9.92 5.72 -0.15
CA SER A 70 9.92 6.97 -0.93
C SER A 70 10.07 6.69 -2.43
N CYS A 71 11.01 5.81 -2.80
CA CYS A 71 11.21 5.40 -4.18
C CYS A 71 9.96 4.74 -4.79
N ILE A 72 9.27 3.89 -4.02
CA ILE A 72 8.01 3.28 -4.49
C ILE A 72 6.95 4.33 -4.72
N CYS A 73 6.70 5.20 -3.74
CA CYS A 73 5.60 6.14 -3.80
C CYS A 73 5.82 7.27 -4.83
N GLU A 74 7.08 7.63 -5.10
CA GLU A 74 7.40 8.82 -5.90
C GLU A 74 7.99 8.50 -7.28
N ASN A 75 8.66 7.36 -7.44
CA ASN A 75 9.36 7.01 -8.68
C ASN A 75 8.73 5.82 -9.40
N LEU A 76 8.48 4.71 -8.68
CA LEU A 76 8.03 3.47 -9.31
C LEU A 76 6.51 3.44 -9.52
N MET A 77 5.75 3.96 -8.56
CA MET A 77 4.28 3.91 -8.55
C MET A 77 3.69 5.32 -8.43
N PRO A 78 3.98 6.23 -9.37
CA PRO A 78 3.48 7.60 -9.30
C PRO A 78 1.96 7.60 -9.31
N ASN A 79 1.36 8.45 -8.48
CA ASN A 79 -0.09 8.57 -8.29
C ASN A 79 -0.80 7.39 -7.61
N TYR A 80 -0.09 6.32 -7.20
CA TYR A 80 -0.72 5.19 -6.52
C TYR A 80 -1.23 5.52 -5.13
N TYR A 81 -0.40 6.21 -4.37
CA TYR A 81 -0.66 6.51 -2.96
C TYR A 81 -1.29 7.89 -2.73
N THR A 82 -1.69 8.57 -3.80
CA THR A 82 -2.39 9.84 -3.69
C THR A 82 -3.81 9.63 -3.16
N ARG A 83 -4.40 10.65 -2.53
CA ARG A 83 -5.81 10.60 -2.08
C ARG A 83 -6.80 10.30 -3.20
N GLY A 84 -6.46 10.71 -4.43
CA GLY A 84 -7.30 10.47 -5.61
C GLY A 84 -7.20 9.05 -6.16
N MET A 85 -6.21 8.25 -5.73
CA MET A 85 -5.97 6.89 -6.22
C MET A 85 -6.06 6.79 -7.76
N LEU A 86 -5.49 7.76 -8.47
CA LEU A 86 -5.57 7.77 -9.93
C LEU A 86 -4.80 6.60 -10.55
N GLY A 87 -3.59 6.31 -10.02
CA GLY A 87 -2.78 5.17 -10.47
C GLY A 87 -3.52 3.84 -10.40
N PRO A 88 -4.05 3.41 -9.23
CA PRO A 88 -4.71 2.13 -9.10
C PRO A 88 -6.00 2.08 -9.92
N MET A 89 -6.77 3.17 -10.02
CA MET A 89 -7.99 3.17 -10.84
C MET A 89 -7.71 2.93 -12.32
N VAL A 90 -6.63 3.50 -12.87
CA VAL A 90 -6.20 3.25 -14.25
C VAL A 90 -5.84 1.78 -14.42
N ASP A 91 -5.08 1.22 -13.48
CA ASP A 91 -4.66 -0.18 -13.51
C ASP A 91 -5.84 -1.15 -13.40
N VAL A 92 -6.82 -0.88 -12.54
CA VAL A 92 -8.04 -1.71 -12.45
C VAL A 92 -8.79 -1.73 -13.78
N HIS A 93 -8.86 -0.58 -14.47
CA HIS A 93 -9.50 -0.52 -15.78
C HIS A 93 -8.72 -1.32 -16.82
N LEU A 94 -7.40 -1.12 -16.89
CA LEU A 94 -6.51 -1.88 -17.78
C LEU A 94 -6.61 -3.39 -17.51
N PHE A 95 -6.64 -3.79 -16.24
CA PHE A 95 -6.78 -5.18 -15.84
C PHE A 95 -8.13 -5.77 -16.29
N SER A 96 -9.21 -5.00 -16.21
CA SER A 96 -10.52 -5.41 -16.73
C SER A 96 -10.51 -5.63 -18.24
N ASP A 97 -9.82 -4.77 -18.99
CA ASP A 97 -9.66 -4.94 -20.44
C ASP A 97 -8.83 -6.19 -20.76
N LEU A 98 -7.74 -6.41 -20.01
CA LEU A 98 -6.91 -7.61 -20.15
C LEU A 98 -7.69 -8.90 -19.87
N ILE A 99 -8.54 -8.93 -18.84
CA ILE A 99 -9.40 -10.11 -18.59
C ILE A 99 -10.36 -10.34 -19.75
N SER A 100 -10.91 -9.27 -20.34
CA SER A 100 -11.81 -9.40 -21.50
C SER A 100 -11.13 -10.03 -22.71
N ILE A 101 -9.81 -9.82 -22.86
CA ILE A 101 -9.00 -10.37 -23.95
C ILE A 101 -8.53 -11.80 -23.62
N VAL A 102 -7.96 -12.00 -22.44
CA VAL A 102 -7.25 -13.24 -22.07
C VAL A 102 -8.20 -14.30 -21.52
N LEU A 103 -9.27 -13.89 -20.81
CA LEU A 103 -10.22 -14.76 -20.12
C LEU A 103 -11.68 -14.33 -20.40
N PRO A 104 -12.13 -14.37 -21.67
CA PRO A 104 -13.42 -13.81 -22.08
C PRO A 104 -14.63 -14.44 -21.37
N ASP A 105 -14.55 -15.73 -21.02
CA ASP A 105 -15.63 -16.41 -20.29
C ASP A 105 -15.71 -15.94 -18.83
N VAL A 106 -14.58 -15.63 -18.19
CA VAL A 106 -14.53 -15.03 -16.84
C VAL A 106 -15.08 -13.61 -16.88
N ALA A 107 -14.67 -12.80 -17.86
CA ALA A 107 -15.22 -11.46 -18.07
C ALA A 107 -16.75 -11.50 -18.24
N ARG A 108 -17.27 -12.43 -19.06
CA ARG A 108 -18.72 -12.59 -19.26
C ARG A 108 -19.42 -13.00 -17.96
N HIS A 109 -18.80 -13.85 -17.15
CA HIS A 109 -19.35 -14.27 -15.87
C HIS A 109 -19.43 -13.10 -14.88
N PHE A 110 -18.37 -12.30 -14.72
CA PHE A 110 -18.40 -11.10 -13.88
C PHE A 110 -19.43 -10.08 -14.33
N LYS A 111 -19.54 -9.83 -15.64
CA LYS A 111 -20.58 -8.95 -16.20
C LYS A 111 -21.99 -9.47 -15.89
N LYS A 112 -22.23 -10.78 -15.99
CA LYS A 112 -23.52 -11.41 -15.65
C LYS A 112 -23.86 -11.24 -14.17
N LEU A 113 -22.86 -11.32 -13.29
CA LEU A 113 -23.03 -11.14 -11.85
C LEU A 113 -23.09 -9.66 -11.42
N ALA A 114 -22.88 -8.72 -12.35
CA ALA A 114 -22.75 -7.29 -12.07
C ALA A 114 -21.68 -6.97 -11.00
N VAL A 115 -20.61 -7.75 -10.98
CA VAL A 115 -19.45 -7.51 -10.12
C VAL A 115 -18.29 -6.93 -10.94
N PRO A 116 -17.54 -5.97 -10.39
CA PRO A 116 -16.31 -5.52 -11.03
C PRO A 116 -15.29 -6.65 -11.03
N VAL A 117 -14.33 -6.56 -11.94
CA VAL A 117 -13.13 -7.39 -11.87
C VAL A 117 -12.45 -7.15 -10.52
N PRO A 118 -12.13 -8.20 -9.73
CA PRO A 118 -11.42 -8.04 -8.48
C PRO A 118 -10.04 -7.43 -8.75
N ALA A 119 -9.74 -6.35 -8.06
CA ALA A 119 -8.43 -5.72 -8.00
C ALA A 119 -7.75 -6.04 -6.67
#